data_AF-A0A7L9BHU2-F1
#
_entry.id   AF-A0A7L9BHU2-F1
#
_cell.length_a   1.000
_cell.length_b   1.000
_cell.length_c   1.000
_cell.angle_alpha   90.00
_cell.angle_beta   90.00
_cell.angle_gamma   90.00
#
_symmetry.space_group_name_H-M   'P 1'
#
loop_
_entity.id
_entity.type
_entity.pdbx_description
1 polymer ?
#
loop_
_entity_poly.entity_id
_entity_poly.type
_entity_poly.pdbx_seq_one_letter_code
_entity_poly.pdbx_strand_id
1 'polypeptide(L)' 'MGTLELKSDLHKILDRIENEQLLRTIYDFLKQRETAKEGQIWKTMTEEQKKEVYLSYEESQDDKNLIDWETVKKKY' A
#
# COMPACT_ATOMS: atom_id res chain seq x y z
N MET A 1 -7.02 -10.02 21.34
CA MET A 1 -8.05 -9.09 20.85
C MET A 1 -8.87 -9.83 19.81
N GLY A 2 -10.15 -10.07 20.09
CA GLY A 2 -11.05 -10.74 19.15
C GLY A 2 -11.58 -9.78 18.08
N THR A 3 -12.13 -10.32 16.98
CA THR A 3 -12.69 -9.51 15.87
C THR A 3 -13.74 -8.50 16.33
N LEU A 4 -14.54 -8.84 17.36
CA LEU A 4 -15.56 -7.95 17.92
C LEU A 4 -14.94 -6.76 18.67
N GLU A 5 -13.92 -7.01 19.48
CA GLU A 5 -13.20 -5.98 20.23
C GLU A 5 -12.49 -5.01 19.28
N LEU A 6 -11.85 -5.55 18.24
CA LEU A 6 -11.15 -4.76 17.23
C LEU A 6 -12.11 -3.85 16.45
N LYS A 7 -13.30 -4.35 16.08
CA LYS A 7 -14.33 -3.53 15.42
C LYS A 7 -14.81 -2.41 16.34
N SER A 8 -15.07 -2.71 17.62
CA SER A 8 -15.51 -1.71 18.58
C SER A 8 -14.48 -0.59 18.77
N ASP A 9 -13.20 -0.94 18.87
CA ASP A 9 -12.14 0.05 19.03
C ASP A 9 -11.91 0.87 17.77
N LEU A 10 -12.05 0.28 16.58
CA LEU A 10 -11.99 1.04 15.33
C LEU A 10 -13.11 2.10 15.25
N HIS A 11 -14.35 1.74 15.62
CA HIS A 11 -15.44 2.72 15.67
C HIS A 11 -15.14 3.89 16.62
N LYS A 12 -14.64 3.61 17.83
CA LYS A 12 -14.25 4.67 18.78
C LYS A 12 -13.13 5.57 18.25
N ILE A 13 -12.21 5.03 17.45
CA ILE A 13 -11.16 5.83 16.82
C ILE A 13 -11.78 6.74 15.77
N LEU A 14 -12.65 6.21 14.90
CA LEU A 14 -13.33 6.98 13.85
C LEU A 14 -14.19 8.11 14.46
N ASP A 15 -14.91 7.83 15.55
CA ASP A 15 -15.77 8.82 16.23
C ASP A 15 -14.99 10.02 16.80
N ARG A 16 -13.69 9.86 17.08
CA ARG A 16 -12.82 10.93 17.60
C ARG A 16 -12.20 11.78 16.50
N ILE A 17 -12.30 11.39 15.24
CA ILE A 17 -11.70 12.12 14.11
C ILE A 17 -12.67 13.18 13.64
N GLU A 18 -12.38 14.44 13.97
CA GLU A 18 -13.16 15.60 13.51
C GLU A 18 -12.66 16.13 12.15
N ASN A 19 -11.42 15.80 11.77
CA ASN A 19 -10.83 16.24 10.50
C ASN A 19 -11.41 15.43 9.33
N GLU A 20 -12.26 16.06 8.53
CA GLU A 20 -12.92 15.43 7.37
C GLU A 20 -11.92 14.86 6.35
N GLN A 21 -10.82 15.55 6.08
CA GLN A 21 -9.82 15.10 5.11
C GLN A 21 -9.10 13.82 5.57
N LEU A 22 -8.80 13.74 6.86
CA LEU A 22 -8.26 12.51 7.47
C LEU A 22 -9.29 11.39 7.42
N LEU A 23 -10.54 11.67 7.81
CA LEU A 23 -11.61 10.68 7.77
C LEU A 23 -11.86 10.15 6.35
N ARG A 24 -11.82 11.03 5.35
CA ARG A 24 -11.94 10.68 3.93
C ARG A 24 -10.80 9.78 3.47
N THR A 25 -9.57 10.09 3.87
CA THR A 25 -8.39 9.27 3.56
C THR A 25 -8.52 7.87 4.14
N ILE A 26 -8.97 7.76 5.40
CA ILE A 26 -9.18 6.47 6.06
C ILE A 26 -10.30 5.69 5.38
N TYR A 27 -11.41 6.35 5.03
CA TYR A 27 -12.52 5.74 4.30
C TYR A 27 -12.06 5.15 2.97
N ASP A 28 -11.37 5.96 2.15
CA ASP A 28 -10.89 5.53 0.83
C ASP A 28 -9.91 4.35 0.96
N PHE A 29 -9.03 4.38 1.96
CA PHE A 29 -8.12 3.27 2.27
C PHE A 29 -8.86 1.98 2.67
N LEU A 30 -9.79 2.05 3.63
CA LEU A 30 -10.53 0.87 4.09
C LEU A 30 -11.38 0.27 2.96
N LYS A 31 -12.04 1.12 2.17
CA LYS A 31 -12.85 0.70 1.01
C LYS A 31 -12.00 0.03 -0.07
N GLN A 32 -10.82 0.57 -0.35
CA GLN A 32 -9.88 -0.05 -1.28
C GLN A 32 -9.43 -1.42 -0.77
N ARG A 33 -9.14 -1.56 0.54
CA ARG A 33 -8.67 -2.81 1.13
C ARG A 33 -9.76 -3.87 1.26
N GLU A 34 -11.00 -3.47 1.56
CA GLU A 34 -12.15 -4.37 1.62
C GLU A 34 -12.44 -5.03 0.26
N THR A 35 -12.27 -4.26 -0.81
CA THR A 35 -12.49 -4.73 -2.19
C THR A 35 -11.24 -5.29 -2.86
N ALA A 36 -10.06 -5.02 -2.31
CA ALA A 36 -8.79 -5.50 -2.83
C ALA A 36 -8.72 -7.03 -2.71
N LYS A 37 -8.78 -7.69 -3.87
CA LYS A 37 -8.49 -9.12 -3.94
C LYS A 37 -6.99 -9.33 -3.88
N GLU A 38 -6.56 -10.41 -3.24
CA GLU A 38 -5.14 -10.78 -3.23
C GLU A 38 -4.59 -10.89 -4.66
N GLY A 39 -3.43 -10.27 -4.87
CA GLY A 39 -2.78 -10.19 -6.17
C GLY A 39 -3.55 -9.37 -7.22
N GLN A 40 -4.52 -8.53 -6.85
CA GLN A 40 -5.30 -7.75 -7.81
C GLN A 40 -4.42 -6.86 -8.70
N ILE A 41 -3.42 -6.20 -8.12
CA ILE A 41 -2.46 -5.39 -8.89
C ILE A 41 -1.77 -6.25 -9.95
N TRP A 42 -1.18 -7.38 -9.52
CA TRP A 42 -0.53 -8.33 -10.41
C TRP A 42 -1.45 -8.87 -11.51
N LYS A 43 -2.72 -9.16 -11.16
CA LYS A 43 -3.74 -9.65 -12.09
C LYS A 43 -4.18 -8.59 -13.11
N THR A 44 -4.07 -7.31 -12.78
CA THR A 44 -4.43 -6.20 -13.68
C THR A 44 -3.30 -5.77 -14.60
N MET A 45 -2.07 -6.25 -14.39
CA MET A 45 -0.91 -5.89 -15.22
C MET A 45 -0.95 -6.62 -16.57
N THR A 46 -0.51 -5.95 -17.64
CA THR A 46 -0.26 -6.59 -18.92
C THR A 46 0.95 -7.53 -18.83
N GLU A 47 1.12 -8.41 -19.82
CA GLU A 47 2.27 -9.31 -19.83
C GLU A 47 3.60 -8.55 -19.93
N GLU A 48 3.63 -7.43 -20.66
CA GLU A 48 4.79 -6.54 -20.72
C GLU A 48 5.11 -5.96 -19.35
N GLN A 49 4.10 -5.46 -18.64
CA GLN A 49 4.29 -4.90 -17.29
C GLN A 49 4.78 -5.95 -16.29
N LYS A 50 4.25 -7.18 -16.35
CA LYS A 50 4.73 -8.29 -15.50
C LYS A 50 6.18 -8.63 -15.81
N LYS A 51 6.56 -8.64 -17.10
CA LYS A 51 7.93 -8.89 -17.55
C LYS A 51 8.89 -7.83 -17.00
N GLU A 52 8.49 -6.55 -17.04
CA GLU A 52 9.29 -5.45 -16.45
C GLU A 52 9.48 -5.62 -14.94
N VAL A 53 8.46 -6.08 -14.21
CA VAL A 53 8.61 -6.36 -12.77
C VAL A 53 9.61 -7.48 -12.51
N TYR A 54 9.54 -8.57 -13.27
CA TYR A 54 10.50 -9.66 -13.14
C TYR A 54 11.93 -9.21 -13.50
N LEU A 55 12.08 -8.44 -14.58
CA LEU A 55 13.38 -7.88 -14.96
C LEU A 55 13.94 -6.98 -13.86
N SER A 56 13.13 -6.06 -13.33
CA SER A 56 13.53 -5.18 -12.23
C SER A 56 13.96 -5.96 -10.98
N TYR A 57 13.28 -7.08 -10.70
CA TYR A 57 13.64 -7.97 -9.60
C TYR A 57 15.01 -8.65 -9.83
N GLU A 58 15.25 -9.17 -11.03
CA GLU A 58 16.55 -9.75 -11.40
C GLU A 58 17.68 -8.71 -11.34
N GLU A 59 17.44 -7.52 -11.89
CA GLU A 59 18.40 -6.40 -11.88
C GLU A 59 18.73 -5.93 -10.46
N SER A 60 17.76 -5.97 -9.54
CA SER A 60 17.95 -5.57 -8.14
C SER A 60 18.88 -6.50 -7.34
N GLN A 61 19.19 -7.69 -7.87
CA GLN A 61 20.16 -8.59 -7.25
C GLN A 61 21.61 -8.15 -7.47
N ASP A 62 21.83 -7.18 -8.37
CA ASP A 62 23.13 -6.55 -8.57
C ASP A 62 23.17 -5.19 -7.88
N ASP A 63 23.99 -5.07 -6.84
CA ASP A 63 24.14 -3.85 -6.04
C ASP A 63 24.48 -2.62 -6.89
N LYS A 64 25.11 -2.79 -8.07
CA LYS A 64 25.43 -1.66 -8.97
C LYS A 64 24.19 -0.98 -9.55
N ASN A 65 23.05 -1.68 -9.58
CA ASN A 65 21.77 -1.18 -10.08
C ASN A 65 20.94 -0.53 -8.97
N LEU A 66 21.40 -0.59 -7.73
CA LEU A 66 20.73 0.00 -6.58
C LEU A 66 21.16 1.47 -6.39
N ILE A 67 20.26 2.27 -5.82
CA ILE A 67 20.53 3.65 -5.43
C ILE A 67 20.52 3.73 -3.90
N ASP A 68 21.49 4.46 -3.34
CA ASP A 68 21.55 4.69 -1.91
C ASP A 68 20.27 5.36 -1.39
N TRP A 69 19.78 4.86 -0.27
CA TRP A 69 18.59 5.38 0.39
C TRP A 69 18.69 6.89 0.70
N GLU A 70 19.86 7.34 1.15
CA GLU A 70 20.13 8.75 1.43
C GLU A 70 20.03 9.64 0.19
N THR A 71 20.27 9.09 -1.00
CA THR A 71 20.12 9.80 -2.27
C THR A 71 18.65 9.92 -2.66
N VAL A 72 17.86 8.86 -2.46
CA VAL A 72 16.41 8.88 -2.74
C VAL A 72 15.68 9.89 -1.87
N LYS A 73 15.97 9.90 -0.56
CA LYS A 73 15.33 10.78 0.43
C LYS A 73 15.59 12.28 0.20
N LYS A 74 16.67 12.64 -0.50
CA LYS A 74 16.94 14.04 -0.85
C LYS A 74 16.12 14.53 -2.05
N LYS A 75 15.64 13.60 -2.88
CA LYS A 75 14.93 13.90 -4.13
C LYS A 75 13.41 14.07 -3.93
N TYR A 76 12.85 13.50 -2.85
CA TYR A 76 11.43 13.49 -2.52
C TYR A 76 11.22 13.86 -1.05
#